data_AF-A0A818AY17-F1
#
_entry.id   AF-A0A818AY17-F1
#
_cell.length_a   1.000
_cell.length_b   1.000
_cell.length_c   1.000
_cell.angle_alpha   90.00
_cell.angle_beta   90.00
_cell.angle_gamma   90.00
#
_symmetry.space_group_name_H-M   'P 1'
#
loop_
_entity.id
_entity.type
_entity.pdbx_description
1 polymer ?
#
loop_
_entity_poly.entity_id
_entity_poly.type
_entity_poly.pdbx_seq_one_letter_code
_entity_poly.pdbx_strand_id
1 'polypeptide(L)'
;MINQARDQYFNNQVEQQKIDDFERNYSSDNAIKWYTRDCFVYRLVNKALRTENIDNIFLYRFFIADLHRQLERLYLSHKANNNSSIVTCYRGQLMPINEFERIKSSINQYISINTFFSTSTSSSVAVNFFINGGQQCDVVCVLFEILVDINLQTKPFAPIREWSVNLDENEILFTMGTIFKIESCDELDGFWHVQLTLSTEPDQALNTLLKHYEINIGETSSLLIFGELLHKINELDKAERYYHLLIKALPYDHVDVGMAFNNIGTIYTDRGKYKKAKFYLRKAFEIFKQTSSIDDLNMAEIYLNLATVNSHIAKAKTAVKYEKKALKIQLKILPDNHLTLATTYNNIANSYDSLNKKLTALKYYKKTLKIELQHLPPNHPDLAVTYNNMASVYVDMHNYQYAREYSNKALEIRKQTLPSWHPDLANSYRSLPKQAIKWYKKAITKYLSAKPPPSINLADSYFYLGKIFLRKLPKPDG
;
A
#
# COMPACT_ATOMS: atom_id res chain seq x y z
N MET A 1 4.43 17.62 17.06
CA MET A 1 5.88 17.81 16.88
C MET A 1 6.50 18.57 18.05
N ILE A 2 6.08 19.80 18.33
CA ILE A 2 6.68 20.68 19.37
C ILE A 2 6.75 20.01 20.75
N ASN A 3 5.63 19.48 21.27
CA ASN A 3 5.65 18.84 22.60
C ASN A 3 6.67 17.70 22.69
N GLN A 4 6.73 16.83 21.68
CA GLN A 4 7.71 15.75 21.62
C GLN A 4 9.15 16.27 21.56
N ALA A 5 9.39 17.37 20.84
CA ALA A 5 10.70 18.02 20.82
C ALA A 5 11.05 18.58 22.21
N ARG A 6 10.10 19.24 22.88
CA ARG A 6 10.30 19.77 24.23
C ARG A 6 10.63 18.66 25.22
N ASP A 7 9.93 17.53 25.15
CA ASP A 7 10.19 16.36 26.00
C ASP A 7 11.58 15.76 25.71
N GLN A 8 11.94 15.60 24.43
CA GLN A 8 13.22 15.01 24.03
C GLN A 8 14.42 15.90 24.41
N TYR A 9 14.28 17.22 24.31
CA TYR A 9 15.36 18.18 24.54
C TYR A 9 15.17 18.96 25.86
N PHE A 10 14.43 18.40 26.83
CA PHE A 10 14.06 19.09 28.07
C PHE A 10 15.25 19.74 28.81
N ASN A 11 16.41 19.07 28.81
CA ASN A 11 17.63 19.57 29.46
C ASN A 11 18.55 20.43 28.56
N ASN A 12 18.20 20.66 27.29
CA ASN A 12 19.03 21.42 26.34
C ASN A 12 18.44 22.81 26.08
N GLN A 13 18.88 23.81 26.83
CA GLN A 13 18.36 25.18 26.75
C GLN A 13 18.49 25.81 25.36
N VAL A 14 19.56 25.51 24.63
CA VAL A 14 19.78 26.02 23.26
C VAL A 14 18.73 25.44 22.31
N GLU A 15 18.43 24.14 22.42
CA GLU A 15 17.37 23.53 21.62
C GLU A 15 15.98 23.99 22.03
N GLN A 16 15.71 24.22 23.33
CA GLN A 16 14.45 24.80 23.77
C GLN A 16 14.20 26.18 23.15
N GLN A 17 15.22 27.04 23.10
CA GLN A 17 15.12 28.34 22.42
C GLN A 17 14.82 28.18 20.92
N LYS A 18 15.46 27.23 20.23
CA LYS A 18 15.18 26.94 18.82
C LYS A 18 13.75 26.39 18.62
N ILE A 19 13.20 25.64 19.59
CA ILE A 19 11.82 25.18 19.58
C ILE A 19 10.85 26.35 19.71
N ASP A 20 11.11 27.29 20.64
CA ASP A 20 10.29 28.50 20.81
C ASP A 20 10.34 29.39 19.57
N ASP A 21 11.52 29.56 18.96
CA ASP A 21 11.67 30.29 17.70
C ASP A 21 10.86 29.64 16.57
N PHE A 22 10.86 28.29 16.49
CA PHE A 22 10.10 27.55 15.48
C PHE A 22 8.61 27.76 15.69
N GLU A 23 8.12 27.62 16.91
CA GLU A 23 6.71 27.79 17.24
C GLU A 23 6.19 29.19 16.91
N ARG A 24 7.01 30.22 17.07
CA ARG A 24 6.62 31.62 16.79
C ARG A 24 6.75 32.02 15.32
N ASN A 25 7.77 31.51 14.62
CA ASN A 25 8.19 32.05 13.32
C ASN A 25 8.04 31.07 12.15
N TYR A 26 7.59 29.83 12.38
CA TYR A 26 7.36 28.88 11.31
C TYR A 26 6.19 29.30 10.41
N SER A 27 6.39 29.18 9.09
CA SER A 27 5.34 29.26 8.08
C SER A 27 5.60 28.25 6.96
N SER A 28 4.57 27.90 6.19
CA SER A 28 4.71 26.95 5.08
C SER A 28 5.66 27.44 3.97
N ASP A 29 5.92 28.75 3.88
CA ASP A 29 6.85 29.35 2.92
C ASP A 29 8.30 29.38 3.41
N ASN A 30 8.58 28.98 4.66
CA ASN A 30 9.94 28.94 5.22
C ASN A 30 10.38 27.56 5.71
N ALA A 31 9.71 26.49 5.27
CA ALA A 31 10.03 25.12 5.64
C ALA A 31 11.48 24.71 5.32
N ILE A 32 12.02 25.09 4.15
CA ILE A 32 13.42 24.83 3.75
C ILE A 32 14.42 25.46 4.73
N LYS A 33 14.16 26.71 5.16
CA LYS A 33 15.00 27.41 6.15
C LYS A 33 15.07 26.64 7.46
N TRP A 34 13.95 26.07 7.90
CA TRP A 34 13.90 25.27 9.11
C TRP A 34 14.50 23.87 8.94
N TYR A 35 14.40 23.29 7.75
CA TYR A 35 15.02 22.00 7.44
C TYR A 35 16.55 22.09 7.41
N THR A 36 17.11 23.19 6.91
CA THR A 36 18.56 23.42 6.78
C THR A 36 19.20 24.03 8.03
N ARG A 37 18.41 24.56 8.97
CA ARG A 37 18.91 25.02 10.27
C ARG A 37 19.38 23.82 11.09
N ASP A 38 20.51 23.96 11.79
CA ASP A 38 20.87 22.99 12.83
C ASP A 38 19.91 23.12 14.01
N CYS A 39 18.80 22.38 13.96
CA CYS A 39 17.79 22.34 14.99
C CYS A 39 17.10 20.97 15.05
N PHE A 40 16.20 20.81 16.04
CA PHE A 40 15.43 19.59 16.23
C PHE A 40 14.66 19.10 15.00
N VAL A 41 14.22 20.00 14.10
CA VAL A 41 13.34 19.67 12.96
C VAL A 41 14.01 18.66 12.02
N TYR A 42 15.21 18.98 11.54
CA TYR A 42 15.99 18.08 10.68
C TYR A 42 16.20 16.72 11.33
N ARG A 43 16.56 16.69 12.61
CA ARG A 43 16.83 15.45 13.36
C ARG A 43 15.58 14.60 13.52
N LEU A 44 14.44 15.19 13.90
CA LEU A 44 13.20 14.46 14.11
C LEU A 44 12.64 13.91 12.80
N VAL A 45 12.56 14.76 11.76
CA VAL A 45 12.00 14.37 10.46
C VAL A 45 12.84 13.26 9.82
N ASN A 46 14.17 13.45 9.73
CA ASN A 46 15.03 12.42 9.12
C ASN A 46 15.09 11.14 9.96
N LYS A 47 15.05 11.22 11.31
CA LYS A 47 14.96 10.02 12.14
C LYS A 47 13.67 9.26 11.86
N ALA A 48 12.53 9.94 11.86
CA ALA A 48 11.23 9.31 11.62
C ALA A 48 11.17 8.62 10.25
N LEU A 49 11.68 9.29 9.20
CA LEU A 49 11.74 8.75 7.85
C LEU A 49 12.70 7.55 7.76
N ARG A 50 13.91 7.64 8.31
CA ARG A 50 14.90 6.54 8.30
C ARG A 50 14.45 5.31 9.06
N THR A 51 13.77 5.49 10.20
CA THR A 51 13.24 4.37 11.00
C THR A 51 11.85 3.92 10.54
N GLU A 52 11.32 4.52 9.47
CA GLU A 52 9.96 4.28 8.97
C GLU A 52 8.89 4.32 10.09
N ASN A 53 9.07 5.23 11.05
CA ASN A 53 8.18 5.32 12.20
C ASN A 53 6.91 6.07 11.79
N ILE A 54 5.92 5.30 11.36
CA ILE A 54 4.61 5.75 10.86
C ILE A 54 3.97 6.81 11.76
N ASP A 55 3.98 6.60 13.08
CA ASP A 55 3.37 7.52 14.04
C ASP A 55 4.07 8.89 14.03
N ASN A 56 5.40 8.91 14.00
CA ASN A 56 6.19 10.14 13.93
C ASN A 56 6.07 10.81 12.56
N ILE A 57 6.11 10.04 11.46
CA ILE A 57 5.90 10.57 10.11
C ILE A 57 4.55 11.26 10.02
N PHE A 58 3.50 10.63 10.54
CA PHE A 58 2.18 11.24 10.62
C PHE A 58 2.17 12.50 11.50
N LEU A 59 2.84 12.48 12.64
CA LEU A 59 2.93 13.63 13.54
C LEU A 59 3.67 14.82 12.91
N TYR A 60 4.61 14.57 12.01
CA TYR A 60 5.41 15.60 11.31
C TYR A 60 4.89 15.90 9.90
N ARG A 61 3.75 15.31 9.50
CA ARG A 61 3.20 15.39 8.14
C ARG A 61 3.00 16.80 7.61
N PHE A 62 2.63 17.76 8.48
CA PHE A 62 2.43 19.15 8.05
C PHE A 62 3.73 19.75 7.52
N PHE A 63 4.84 19.56 8.26
CA PHE A 63 6.15 20.07 7.89
C PHE A 63 6.68 19.37 6.63
N ILE A 64 6.52 18.04 6.56
CA ILE A 64 6.89 17.26 5.38
C ILE A 64 6.14 17.75 4.14
N ALA A 65 4.83 18.00 4.26
CA ALA A 65 4.00 18.50 3.17
C ALA A 65 4.40 19.93 2.74
N ASP A 66 4.65 20.82 3.69
CA ASP A 66 5.09 22.19 3.40
C ASP A 66 6.46 22.21 2.73
N LEU A 67 7.41 21.37 3.18
CA LEU A 67 8.72 21.23 2.57
C LEU A 67 8.63 20.73 1.12
N HIS A 68 7.79 19.71 0.86
CA HIS A 68 7.51 19.25 -0.50
C HIS A 68 6.91 20.37 -1.37
N ARG A 69 5.89 21.08 -0.88
CA ARG A 69 5.20 22.14 -1.62
C ARG A 69 6.14 23.30 -1.93
N GLN A 70 6.99 23.68 -0.98
CA GLN A 70 7.99 24.71 -1.19
C GLN A 70 9.00 24.28 -2.27
N LEU A 71 9.55 23.07 -2.16
CA LEU A 71 10.47 22.53 -3.17
C LEU A 71 9.83 22.42 -4.56
N GLU A 72 8.57 22.02 -4.65
CA GLU A 72 7.84 21.95 -5.91
C GLU A 72 7.67 23.32 -6.56
N ARG A 73 7.30 24.35 -5.79
CA ARG A 73 7.24 25.73 -6.29
C ARG A 73 8.59 26.19 -6.84
N LEU A 74 9.68 25.88 -6.14
CA LEU A 74 11.04 26.21 -6.58
C LEU A 74 11.45 25.41 -7.83
N TYR A 75 11.12 24.12 -7.89
CA TYR A 75 11.41 23.30 -9.07
C TYR A 75 10.71 23.85 -10.32
N LEU A 76 9.43 24.18 -10.21
CA LEU A 76 8.65 24.75 -11.31
C LEU A 76 9.17 26.12 -11.75
N SER A 77 9.60 26.97 -10.82
CA SER A 77 10.18 28.27 -11.17
C SER A 77 11.54 28.15 -11.85
N HIS A 78 12.39 27.20 -11.42
CA HIS A 78 13.69 26.95 -12.04
C HIS A 78 13.56 26.33 -13.43
N LYS A 79 12.62 25.39 -13.61
CA LYS A 79 12.37 24.75 -14.91
C LYS A 79 11.90 25.74 -15.98
N ALA A 80 11.21 26.82 -15.60
CA ALA A 80 10.78 27.86 -16.53
C ALA A 80 11.91 28.78 -17.01
N ASN A 81 13.02 28.88 -16.26
CA ASN A 81 14.03 29.93 -16.45
C ASN A 81 15.39 29.45 -16.98
N ASN A 82 15.68 28.13 -16.98
CA ASN A 82 17.01 27.60 -17.29
C ASN A 82 17.05 26.81 -18.61
N ASN A 83 18.08 27.09 -19.44
CA ASN A 83 18.39 26.40 -20.70
C ASN A 83 19.57 25.40 -20.58
N SER A 84 20.22 25.28 -19.42
CA SER A 84 21.30 24.31 -19.19
C SER A 84 20.75 22.90 -18.97
N SER A 85 21.34 21.90 -19.61
CA SER A 85 20.78 20.54 -19.66
C SER A 85 21.11 19.66 -18.44
N ILE A 86 22.36 19.67 -17.95
CA ILE A 86 22.83 18.71 -16.94
C ILE A 86 23.61 19.41 -15.81
N VAL A 87 23.36 19.02 -14.57
CA VAL A 87 24.07 19.45 -13.36
C VAL A 87 24.61 18.22 -12.63
N THR A 88 25.85 18.29 -12.15
CA THR A 88 26.43 17.28 -11.26
C THR A 88 26.32 17.76 -9.82
N CYS A 89 25.82 16.89 -8.93
CA CYS A 89 25.86 17.12 -7.49
C CYS A 89 26.46 15.94 -6.75
N TYR A 90 26.89 16.18 -5.52
CA TYR A 90 27.67 15.27 -4.72
C TYR A 90 27.08 15.12 -3.32
N ARG A 91 27.20 13.92 -2.76
CA ARG A 91 26.90 13.69 -1.34
C ARG A 91 27.87 12.69 -0.73
N GLY A 92 28.55 13.11 0.33
CA GLY A 92 29.34 12.20 1.14
C GLY A 92 28.51 11.57 2.26
N GLN A 93 28.73 10.27 2.49
CA GLN A 93 28.07 9.52 3.55
C GLN A 93 28.95 8.40 4.12
N LEU A 94 28.93 8.26 5.45
CA LEU A 94 29.37 7.02 6.11
C LEU A 94 28.24 5.99 6.03
N MET A 95 28.54 4.81 5.49
CA MET A 95 27.55 3.77 5.23
C MET A 95 27.97 2.44 5.86
N PRO A 96 27.08 1.73 6.57
CA PRO A 96 27.34 0.36 7.01
C PRO A 96 27.71 -0.56 5.85
N ILE A 97 28.71 -1.44 6.05
CA ILE A 97 29.21 -2.34 4.99
C ILE A 97 28.09 -3.18 4.36
N ASN A 98 27.15 -3.68 5.17
CA ASN A 98 26.04 -4.49 4.69
C ASN A 98 25.07 -3.74 3.76
N GLU A 99 24.86 -2.44 3.99
CA GLU A 99 24.07 -1.57 3.11
C GLU A 99 24.84 -1.25 1.83
N PHE A 100 26.15 -0.98 1.96
CA PHE A 100 27.01 -0.72 0.82
C PHE A 100 27.12 -1.92 -0.14
N GLU A 101 27.25 -3.14 0.38
CA GLU A 101 27.26 -4.36 -0.44
C GLU A 101 25.95 -4.57 -1.22
N ARG A 102 24.81 -4.07 -0.70
CA ARG A 102 23.54 -4.07 -1.45
C ARG A 102 23.59 -3.10 -2.63
N ILE A 103 24.18 -1.91 -2.44
CA ILE A 103 24.38 -0.96 -3.54
C ILE A 103 25.28 -1.56 -4.61
N LYS A 104 26.41 -2.17 -4.20
CA LYS A 104 27.38 -2.79 -5.11
C LYS A 104 26.79 -3.96 -5.91
N SER A 105 25.91 -4.76 -5.30
CA SER A 105 25.19 -5.84 -6.01
C SER A 105 24.02 -5.37 -6.88
N SER A 106 23.66 -4.08 -6.79
CA SER A 106 22.53 -3.47 -7.50
C SER A 106 22.97 -2.51 -8.62
N ILE A 107 24.19 -2.66 -9.15
CA ILE A 107 24.65 -1.91 -10.33
C ILE A 107 23.68 -2.14 -11.51
N ASN A 108 23.38 -1.08 -12.25
CA ASN A 108 22.34 -1.00 -13.28
C ASN A 108 20.89 -1.18 -12.80
N GLN A 109 20.65 -1.19 -11.48
CA GLN A 109 19.31 -1.14 -10.90
C GLN A 109 18.98 0.26 -10.36
N TYR A 110 17.73 0.43 -9.92
CA TYR A 110 17.22 1.67 -9.39
C TYR A 110 17.17 1.67 -7.87
N ILE A 111 17.46 2.81 -7.27
CA ILE A 111 17.32 3.07 -5.83
C ILE A 111 16.39 4.26 -5.62
N SER A 112 15.42 4.10 -4.70
CA SER A 112 14.58 5.20 -4.23
C SER A 112 15.12 5.72 -2.90
N ILE A 113 15.19 7.04 -2.75
CA ILE A 113 15.59 7.66 -1.50
C ILE A 113 14.34 8.10 -0.73
N ASN A 114 14.08 7.43 0.40
CA ASN A 114 12.87 7.64 1.21
C ASN A 114 12.98 8.84 2.17
N THR A 115 14.04 9.63 2.08
CA THR A 115 14.26 10.88 2.82
C THR A 115 14.43 12.05 1.87
N PHE A 116 14.27 13.26 2.37
CA PHE A 116 14.78 14.43 1.65
C PHE A 116 16.30 14.29 1.53
N PHE A 117 16.80 14.46 0.31
CA PHE A 117 18.17 14.12 -0.02
C PHE A 117 18.92 15.38 -0.40
N SER A 118 19.72 15.86 0.55
CA SER A 118 20.54 17.06 0.43
C SER A 118 21.84 16.72 -0.28
N THR A 119 22.24 17.56 -1.24
CA THR A 119 23.45 17.38 -2.05
C THR A 119 24.14 18.72 -2.26
N SER A 120 25.43 18.69 -2.55
CA SER A 120 26.24 19.87 -2.83
C SER A 120 26.68 19.87 -4.29
N THR A 121 26.78 21.02 -4.93
CA THR A 121 27.44 21.11 -6.25
C THR A 121 28.98 21.05 -6.15
N SER A 122 29.53 21.04 -4.93
CA SER A 122 30.97 20.93 -4.68
C SER A 122 31.34 19.57 -4.09
N SER A 123 32.22 18.83 -4.76
CA SER A 123 32.72 17.53 -4.27
C SER A 123 33.53 17.67 -2.99
N SER A 124 34.33 18.74 -2.83
CA SER A 124 35.15 18.97 -1.63
C SER A 124 34.29 19.19 -0.39
N VAL A 125 33.15 19.88 -0.53
CA VAL A 125 32.17 20.06 0.55
C VAL A 125 31.52 18.72 0.89
N ALA A 126 31.12 17.94 -0.11
CA ALA A 126 30.52 16.62 0.08
C ALA A 126 31.45 15.66 0.86
N VAL A 127 32.75 15.66 0.58
CA VAL A 127 33.74 14.80 1.24
C VAL A 127 33.90 15.11 2.74
N ASN A 128 33.75 16.37 3.15
CA ASN A 128 33.85 16.77 4.55
C ASN A 128 32.81 16.09 5.46
N PHE A 129 31.68 15.62 4.91
CA PHE A 129 30.61 14.98 5.67
C PHE A 129 30.99 13.60 6.23
N PHE A 130 31.97 12.89 5.65
CA PHE A 130 32.43 11.61 6.18
C PHE A 130 33.85 11.65 6.75
N ILE A 131 34.72 12.58 6.32
CA ILE A 131 36.07 12.74 6.90
C ILE A 131 35.99 13.10 8.39
N ASN A 132 35.04 13.93 8.77
CA ASN A 132 34.88 14.37 10.16
C ASN A 132 34.12 13.37 11.06
N GLY A 133 33.63 12.26 10.51
CA GLY A 133 32.76 11.31 11.23
C GLY A 133 33.50 10.30 12.12
N GLY A 134 34.83 10.25 12.06
CA GLY A 134 35.67 9.30 12.80
C GLY A 134 35.62 7.87 12.23
N GLN A 135 36.73 7.13 12.34
CA GLN A 135 36.79 5.72 11.94
C GLN A 135 36.01 4.86 12.95
N GLN A 136 34.75 4.59 12.65
CA GLN A 136 34.04 3.47 13.27
C GLN A 136 34.39 2.18 12.52
N CYS A 137 34.56 1.08 13.26
CA CYS A 137 34.64 -0.24 12.63
C CYS A 137 33.28 -0.56 11.99
N ASP A 138 33.30 -1.16 10.80
CA ASP A 138 32.13 -1.64 10.03
C ASP A 138 31.35 -0.61 9.17
N VAL A 139 31.94 0.57 8.90
CA VAL A 139 31.41 1.54 7.92
C VAL A 139 32.41 1.84 6.81
N VAL A 140 31.91 2.21 5.63
CA VAL A 140 32.68 2.68 4.49
C VAL A 140 32.34 4.13 4.16
N CYS A 141 33.33 4.88 3.71
CA CYS A 141 33.15 6.21 3.16
C CYS A 141 32.65 6.09 1.72
N VAL A 142 31.50 6.68 1.43
CA VAL A 142 30.90 6.68 0.09
C VAL A 142 30.69 8.12 -0.35
N LEU A 143 31.21 8.47 -1.52
CA LEU A 143 30.90 9.69 -2.24
C LEU A 143 29.96 9.35 -3.39
N PHE A 144 28.71 9.82 -3.30
CA PHE A 144 27.77 9.78 -4.40
C PHE A 144 28.05 10.94 -5.34
N GLU A 145 28.32 10.65 -6.61
CA GLU A 145 28.31 11.61 -7.71
C GLU A 145 27.01 11.41 -8.50
N ILE A 146 26.27 12.48 -8.72
CA ILE A 146 24.88 12.39 -9.19
C ILE A 146 24.71 13.31 -10.40
N LEU A 147 24.40 12.69 -11.53
CA LEU A 147 24.10 13.36 -12.78
C LEU A 147 22.60 13.67 -12.85
N VAL A 148 22.28 14.95 -12.91
CA VAL A 148 20.92 15.49 -12.85
C VAL A 148 20.61 16.18 -14.17
N ASP A 149 19.75 15.58 -14.98
CA ASP A 149 19.16 16.27 -16.14
C ASP A 149 17.92 17.05 -15.70
N ILE A 150 17.99 18.37 -15.81
CA ILE A 150 16.94 19.30 -15.35
C ILE A 150 15.67 19.20 -16.22
N ASN A 151 15.81 18.74 -17.46
CA ASN A 151 14.70 18.65 -18.40
C ASN A 151 13.83 17.42 -18.16
N LEU A 152 14.36 16.39 -17.48
CA LEU A 152 13.61 15.20 -17.13
C LEU A 152 12.38 15.55 -16.28
N GLN A 153 11.25 14.91 -16.59
CA GLN A 153 10.03 15.03 -15.80
C GLN A 153 10.08 14.04 -14.64
N THR A 154 10.59 14.49 -13.49
CA THR A 154 10.83 13.67 -12.29
C THR A 154 10.08 14.22 -11.09
N LYS A 155 10.28 13.58 -9.92
CA LYS A 155 9.91 14.20 -8.64
C LYS A 155 10.69 15.53 -8.46
N PRO A 156 10.10 16.51 -7.73
CA PRO A 156 10.72 17.83 -7.60
C PRO A 156 12.06 17.79 -6.87
N PHE A 157 12.97 18.64 -7.31
CA PHE A 157 14.21 19.00 -6.63
C PHE A 157 14.53 20.46 -6.95
N ALA A 158 15.27 21.15 -6.10
CA ALA A 158 15.62 22.54 -6.39
C ALA A 158 16.97 22.90 -5.76
N PRO A 159 17.73 23.82 -6.37
CA PRO A 159 18.77 24.52 -5.64
C PRO A 159 18.10 25.37 -4.55
N ILE A 160 18.61 25.27 -3.33
CA ILE A 160 17.96 25.88 -2.15
C ILE A 160 18.81 26.93 -1.45
N ARG A 161 19.95 27.32 -2.04
CA ARG A 161 20.89 28.30 -1.45
C ARG A 161 20.19 29.56 -0.93
N GLU A 162 19.32 30.18 -1.71
CA GLU A 162 18.64 31.43 -1.33
C GLU A 162 17.66 31.27 -0.15
N TRP A 163 17.23 30.04 0.14
CA TRP A 163 16.29 29.71 1.21
C TRP A 163 16.93 28.95 2.37
N SER A 164 18.18 28.50 2.21
CA SER A 164 18.94 27.78 3.23
C SER A 164 19.48 28.74 4.29
N VAL A 165 19.70 28.23 5.50
CA VAL A 165 20.46 28.96 6.54
C VAL A 165 21.93 29.03 6.18
N ASN A 166 22.44 28.06 5.41
CA ASN A 166 23.83 28.03 4.96
C ASN A 166 23.94 28.65 3.56
N LEU A 167 24.20 29.96 3.49
CA LEU A 167 24.28 30.70 2.22
C LEU A 167 25.57 30.44 1.44
N ASP A 168 26.57 29.84 2.08
CA ASP A 168 27.88 29.57 1.49
C ASP A 168 27.89 28.28 0.65
N GLU A 169 26.87 27.44 0.82
CA GLU A 169 26.74 26.17 0.11
C GLU A 169 25.70 26.26 -1.02
N ASN A 170 26.11 25.88 -2.23
CA ASN A 170 25.21 25.66 -3.34
C ASN A 170 24.54 24.28 -3.21
N GLU A 171 23.59 24.20 -2.27
CA GLU A 171 22.86 22.97 -1.94
C GLU A 171 21.71 22.73 -2.94
N ILE A 172 21.57 21.49 -3.40
CA ILE A 172 20.41 20.98 -4.14
C ILE A 172 19.69 19.96 -3.27
N LEU A 173 18.40 20.18 -3.03
CA LEU A 173 17.57 19.33 -2.20
C LEU A 173 16.55 18.58 -3.07
N PHE A 174 16.59 17.24 -2.97
CA PHE A 174 15.62 16.36 -3.62
C PHE A 174 14.51 15.96 -2.66
N THR A 175 13.30 15.83 -3.22
CA THR A 175 12.14 15.35 -2.48
C THR A 175 12.19 13.84 -2.23
N MET A 176 11.43 13.37 -1.25
CA MET A 176 11.32 11.94 -0.95
C MET A 176 10.76 11.16 -2.15
N GLY A 177 11.24 9.92 -2.31
CA GLY A 177 10.84 9.05 -3.42
C GLY A 177 11.49 9.41 -4.75
N THR A 178 12.53 10.27 -4.73
CA THR A 178 13.37 10.48 -5.92
C THR A 178 14.13 9.20 -6.23
N ILE A 179 14.11 8.81 -7.50
CA ILE A 179 14.68 7.55 -8.00
C ILE A 179 15.96 7.86 -8.77
N PHE A 180 17.01 7.10 -8.46
CA PHE A 180 18.28 7.15 -9.13
C PHE A 180 18.64 5.78 -9.69
N LYS A 181 19.29 5.74 -10.85
CA LYS A 181 19.94 4.53 -11.37
C LYS A 181 21.38 4.48 -10.88
N ILE A 182 21.82 3.32 -10.39
CA ILE A 182 23.21 3.09 -9.99
C ILE A 182 24.00 2.72 -11.25
N GLU A 183 24.92 3.59 -11.68
CA GLU A 183 25.70 3.39 -12.92
C GLU A 183 27.01 2.63 -12.65
N SER A 184 27.80 3.11 -11.69
CA SER A 184 29.08 2.49 -11.32
C SER A 184 29.37 2.63 -9.83
N CYS A 185 30.32 1.83 -9.36
CA CYS A 185 30.81 1.84 -7.99
C CYS A 185 32.30 1.48 -8.00
N ASP A 186 33.14 2.48 -7.81
CA ASP A 186 34.59 2.40 -7.99
C ASP A 186 35.32 2.92 -6.74
N GLU A 187 36.41 2.30 -6.33
CA GLU A 187 37.21 2.79 -5.18
C GLU A 187 38.27 3.77 -5.66
N LEU A 188 38.19 5.03 -5.20
CA LEU A 188 39.07 6.13 -5.60
C LEU A 188 39.47 6.93 -4.35
N ASP A 189 40.75 7.30 -4.25
CA ASP A 189 41.28 8.15 -3.18
C ASP A 189 40.95 7.69 -1.73
N GLY A 190 40.81 6.37 -1.52
CA GLY A 190 40.56 5.77 -0.21
C GLY A 190 39.10 5.80 0.24
N PHE A 191 38.16 6.08 -0.66
CA PHE A 191 36.72 5.94 -0.45
C PHE A 191 36.02 5.43 -1.71
N TRP A 192 34.76 5.01 -1.57
CA TRP A 192 33.97 4.49 -2.68
C TRP A 192 33.24 5.61 -3.41
N HIS A 193 33.41 5.68 -4.72
CA HIS A 193 32.73 6.57 -5.63
C HIS A 193 31.54 5.85 -6.26
N VAL A 194 30.33 6.32 -6.02
CA VAL A 194 29.11 5.74 -6.57
C VAL A 194 28.47 6.74 -7.52
N GLN A 195 28.44 6.40 -8.81
CA GLN A 195 27.80 7.23 -9.83
C GLN A 195 26.32 6.90 -9.92
N LEU A 196 25.49 7.94 -9.80
CA LEU A 196 24.05 7.89 -9.88
C LEU A 196 23.54 8.78 -11.02
N THR A 197 22.52 8.32 -11.74
CA THR A 197 21.80 9.17 -12.70
C THR A 197 20.35 9.31 -12.29
N LEU A 198 19.82 10.53 -12.33
CA LEU A 198 18.41 10.78 -12.03
C LEU A 198 17.51 10.03 -13.03
N SER A 199 16.50 9.32 -12.53
CA SER A 199 15.60 8.51 -13.35
C SER A 199 14.15 9.01 -13.31
N THR A 200 13.45 8.81 -14.42
CA THR A 200 12.00 9.05 -14.55
C THR A 200 11.18 7.77 -14.41
N GLU A 201 11.83 6.60 -14.34
CA GLU A 201 11.16 5.30 -14.28
C GLU A 201 10.25 5.26 -13.06
N PRO A 202 8.92 5.22 -13.25
CA PRO A 202 8.01 5.12 -12.14
C PRO A 202 8.13 3.69 -11.61
N ASP A 203 8.40 3.54 -10.32
CA ASP A 203 7.90 2.36 -9.65
C ASP A 203 6.37 2.39 -9.82
N GLN A 204 5.85 1.66 -10.82
CA GLN A 204 4.43 1.69 -11.19
C GLN A 204 3.53 1.34 -10.00
N ALA A 205 4.02 0.52 -9.07
CA ALA A 205 3.31 0.20 -7.85
C ALA A 205 3.26 1.40 -6.90
N LEU A 206 4.40 2.07 -6.69
CA LEU A 206 4.50 3.27 -5.85
C LEU A 206 3.73 4.46 -6.45
N ASN A 207 3.78 4.66 -7.77
CA ASN A 207 3.09 5.76 -8.44
C ASN A 207 1.57 5.56 -8.50
N THR A 208 1.10 4.30 -8.56
CA THR A 208 -0.33 3.99 -8.41
C THR A 208 -0.80 4.22 -6.97
N LEU A 209 0.05 3.91 -5.98
CA LEU A 209 -0.17 4.33 -4.60
C LEU A 209 -0.23 5.88 -4.52
N LEU A 210 0.84 6.57 -4.90
CA LEU A 210 1.00 8.03 -4.77
C LEU A 210 -0.06 8.83 -5.54
N LYS A 211 -0.49 8.42 -6.75
CA LYS A 211 -1.59 9.08 -7.48
C LYS A 211 -2.94 8.97 -6.78
N HIS A 212 -3.14 7.94 -5.97
CA HIS A 212 -4.33 7.83 -5.11
C HIS A 212 -4.21 8.75 -3.86
N TYR A 213 -3.00 9.17 -3.50
CA TYR A 213 -2.70 9.98 -2.31
C TYR A 213 -2.47 11.47 -2.56
N GLU A 214 -2.03 11.87 -3.76
CA GLU A 214 -1.80 13.27 -4.12
C GLU A 214 -3.10 14.10 -4.21
N ILE A 215 -4.28 13.46 -4.16
CA ILE A 215 -5.57 14.15 -4.36
C ILE A 215 -6.14 14.81 -3.10
N ASN A 216 -5.78 14.48 -1.85
CA ASN A 216 -6.51 15.03 -0.69
C ASN A 216 -5.69 15.18 0.60
N ILE A 217 -4.64 16.01 0.58
CA ILE A 217 -3.98 16.46 1.81
C ILE A 217 -4.60 17.77 2.27
N GLY A 218 -5.87 17.70 2.69
CA GLY A 218 -6.55 18.66 3.56
C GLY A 218 -6.65 18.07 4.97
N GLU A 219 -6.52 18.90 6.01
CA GLU A 219 -6.12 18.51 7.36
C GLU A 219 -6.94 17.37 8.02
N THR A 220 -8.17 17.13 7.59
CA THR A 220 -9.05 16.11 8.19
C THR A 220 -9.28 14.86 7.33
N SER A 221 -9.40 15.00 6.00
CA SER A 221 -9.44 13.86 5.07
C SER A 221 -8.12 13.07 5.08
N SER A 222 -7.03 13.71 5.52
CA SER A 222 -5.73 13.07 5.73
C SER A 222 -5.75 11.90 6.73
N LEU A 223 -6.57 11.97 7.79
CA LEU A 223 -6.68 10.90 8.80
C LEU A 223 -7.39 9.67 8.26
N LEU A 224 -8.43 9.87 7.45
CA LEU A 224 -9.20 8.80 6.85
C LEU A 224 -8.33 8.05 5.83
N ILE A 225 -7.71 8.78 4.91
CA ILE A 225 -6.83 8.23 3.87
C ILE A 225 -5.66 7.48 4.52
N PHE A 226 -5.09 8.02 5.60
CA PHE A 226 -4.00 7.35 6.31
C PHE A 226 -4.46 6.07 7.01
N GLY A 227 -5.66 6.06 7.60
CA GLY A 227 -6.26 4.84 8.13
C GLY A 227 -6.49 3.78 7.04
N GLU A 228 -6.94 4.18 5.85
CA GLU A 228 -7.19 3.28 4.72
C GLU A 228 -5.89 2.66 4.19
N LEU A 229 -4.84 3.47 4.13
CA LEU A 229 -3.48 3.05 3.84
C LEU A 229 -3.00 1.95 4.79
N LEU A 230 -3.10 2.23 6.10
CA LEU A 230 -2.70 1.30 7.14
C LEU A 230 -3.51 0.00 7.07
N HIS A 231 -4.80 0.10 6.76
CA HIS A 231 -5.64 -1.08 6.55
C HIS A 231 -5.14 -1.90 5.35
N LYS A 232 -4.85 -1.27 4.20
CA LYS A 232 -4.34 -1.96 3.00
C LYS A 232 -3.01 -2.69 3.24
N ILE A 233 -2.10 -2.11 4.02
CA ILE A 233 -0.83 -2.77 4.40
C ILE A 233 -0.99 -3.72 5.61
N ASN A 234 -2.22 -4.01 6.02
CA ASN A 234 -2.58 -4.93 7.10
C ASN A 234 -2.11 -4.49 8.52
N GLU A 235 -1.86 -3.21 8.71
CA GLU A 235 -1.57 -2.56 10.01
C GLU A 235 -2.87 -2.19 10.73
N LEU A 236 -3.73 -3.20 10.97
CA LEU A 236 -5.12 -3.02 11.37
C LEU A 236 -5.31 -2.25 12.69
N ASP A 237 -4.44 -2.46 13.69
CA ASP A 237 -4.54 -1.76 14.99
C ASP A 237 -4.22 -0.28 14.85
N LYS A 238 -3.22 0.08 14.02
CA LYS A 238 -2.89 1.47 13.72
C LYS A 238 -4.03 2.12 12.94
N ALA A 239 -4.55 1.46 11.90
CA ALA A 239 -5.69 1.95 11.12
C ALA A 239 -6.90 2.27 12.02
N GLU A 240 -7.29 1.35 12.91
CA GLU A 240 -8.39 1.55 13.87
C GLU A 240 -8.13 2.76 14.79
N ARG A 241 -6.90 2.94 15.28
CA ARG A 241 -6.50 4.10 16.11
C ARG A 241 -6.72 5.42 15.36
N TYR A 242 -6.31 5.50 14.10
CA TYR A 242 -6.45 6.73 13.29
C TYR A 242 -7.90 7.04 12.96
N TYR A 243 -8.72 6.04 12.64
CA TYR A 243 -10.16 6.25 12.49
C TYR A 243 -10.80 6.76 13.79
N HIS A 244 -10.38 6.26 14.95
CA HIS A 244 -10.85 6.78 16.23
C HIS A 244 -10.40 8.22 16.53
N LEU A 245 -9.20 8.62 16.09
CA LEU A 245 -8.77 10.02 16.17
C LEU A 245 -9.63 10.92 15.29
N LEU A 246 -9.94 10.49 14.06
CA LEU A 246 -10.83 11.21 13.16
C LEU A 246 -12.23 11.40 13.78
N ILE A 247 -12.80 10.33 14.32
CA ILE A 247 -14.12 10.37 14.99
C ILE A 247 -14.13 11.35 16.17
N LYS A 248 -13.00 11.55 16.87
CA LYS A 248 -12.89 12.52 17.95
C LYS A 248 -12.70 13.96 17.46
N ALA A 249 -12.11 14.13 16.28
CA ALA A 249 -11.76 15.43 15.73
C ALA A 249 -12.93 16.11 14.98
N LEU A 250 -13.92 15.33 14.53
CA LEU A 250 -15.02 15.81 13.69
C LEU A 250 -16.39 15.74 14.37
N PRO A 251 -17.36 16.58 13.96
CA PRO A 251 -18.77 16.40 14.31
C PRO A 251 -19.28 15.02 13.91
N TYR A 252 -20.16 14.44 14.72
CA TYR A 252 -20.62 13.05 14.55
C TYR A 252 -21.34 12.80 13.22
N ASP A 253 -22.03 13.80 12.68
CA ASP A 253 -22.76 13.77 11.42
C ASP A 253 -21.84 13.95 10.20
N HIS A 254 -20.56 14.26 10.38
CA HIS A 254 -19.64 14.44 9.27
C HIS A 254 -19.49 13.16 8.42
N VAL A 255 -19.44 13.30 7.09
CA VAL A 255 -19.34 12.19 6.13
C VAL A 255 -18.12 11.30 6.42
N ASP A 256 -16.95 11.90 6.67
CA ASP A 256 -15.73 11.18 7.04
C ASP A 256 -15.86 10.36 8.35
N VAL A 257 -16.70 10.77 9.30
CA VAL A 257 -16.99 9.97 10.50
C VAL A 257 -17.79 8.73 10.11
N GLY A 258 -18.73 8.87 9.18
CA GLY A 258 -19.42 7.75 8.56
C GLY A 258 -18.45 6.77 7.89
N MET A 259 -17.51 7.27 7.08
CA MET A 259 -16.49 6.45 6.41
C MET A 259 -15.55 5.77 7.41
N ALA A 260 -15.10 6.47 8.44
CA ALA A 260 -14.29 5.90 9.50
C ALA A 260 -15.01 4.76 10.23
N PHE A 261 -16.31 4.89 10.52
CA PHE A 261 -17.09 3.78 11.07
C PHE A 261 -17.27 2.62 10.10
N ASN A 262 -17.41 2.88 8.79
CA ASN A 262 -17.46 1.84 7.78
C ASN A 262 -16.15 1.02 7.79
N ASN A 263 -15.01 1.71 7.79
CA ASN A 263 -13.68 1.09 7.74
C ASN A 263 -13.31 0.39 9.06
N ILE A 264 -13.73 0.91 10.22
CA ILE A 264 -13.64 0.16 11.48
C ILE A 264 -14.50 -1.12 11.40
N GLY A 265 -15.67 -1.03 10.77
CA GLY A 265 -16.54 -2.18 10.52
C GLY A 265 -15.87 -3.29 9.69
N THR A 266 -15.13 -2.92 8.65
CA THR A 266 -14.35 -3.86 7.82
C THR A 266 -13.19 -4.46 8.60
N ILE A 267 -12.41 -3.67 9.36
CA ILE A 267 -11.36 -4.17 10.27
C ILE A 267 -11.90 -5.24 11.23
N TYR A 268 -13.06 -5.00 11.85
CA TYR A 268 -13.67 -5.99 12.75
C TYR A 268 -14.20 -7.22 12.00
N THR A 269 -14.54 -7.09 10.73
CA THR A 269 -14.92 -8.22 9.86
C THR A 269 -13.70 -9.10 9.59
N ASP A 270 -12.56 -8.49 9.24
CA ASP A 270 -11.29 -9.18 8.98
C ASP A 270 -10.79 -9.92 10.24
N ARG A 271 -11.05 -9.36 11.43
CA ARG A 271 -10.75 -10.00 12.73
C ARG A 271 -11.75 -11.09 13.14
N GLY A 272 -12.77 -11.38 12.32
CA GLY A 272 -13.84 -12.33 12.65
C GLY A 272 -14.79 -11.88 13.77
N LYS A 273 -14.73 -10.61 14.19
CA LYS A 273 -15.53 -10.03 15.29
C LYS A 273 -16.83 -9.43 14.76
N TYR A 274 -17.66 -10.27 14.12
CA TYR A 274 -18.85 -9.85 13.35
C TYR A 274 -19.90 -9.05 14.12
N LYS A 275 -20.05 -9.27 15.44
CA LYS A 275 -20.97 -8.47 16.27
C LYS A 275 -20.52 -7.00 16.35
N LYS A 276 -19.21 -6.76 16.55
CA LYS A 276 -18.62 -5.42 16.57
C LYS A 276 -18.65 -4.79 15.18
N ALA A 277 -18.28 -5.56 14.15
CA ALA A 277 -18.37 -5.10 12.76
C ALA A 277 -19.77 -4.55 12.43
N LYS A 278 -20.81 -5.32 12.72
CA LYS A 278 -22.21 -4.90 12.51
C LYS A 278 -22.59 -3.65 13.31
N PHE A 279 -22.05 -3.47 14.51
CA PHE A 279 -22.30 -2.28 15.33
C PHE A 279 -21.75 -1.02 14.66
N TYR A 280 -20.50 -1.05 14.20
CA TYR A 280 -19.87 0.09 13.53
C TYR A 280 -20.47 0.38 12.16
N LEU A 281 -20.75 -0.65 11.34
CA LEU A 281 -21.44 -0.49 10.06
C LEU A 281 -22.84 0.11 10.21
N ARG A 282 -23.54 -0.17 11.32
CA ARG A 282 -24.82 0.50 11.63
C ARG A 282 -24.64 1.97 11.97
N LYS A 283 -23.58 2.34 12.70
CA LYS A 283 -23.28 3.75 12.95
C LYS A 283 -23.00 4.51 11.65
N ALA A 284 -22.16 3.94 10.78
CA ALA A 284 -21.91 4.49 9.44
C ALA A 284 -23.22 4.67 8.67
N PHE A 285 -24.07 3.63 8.65
CA PHE A 285 -25.37 3.67 7.99
C PHE A 285 -26.27 4.82 8.47
N GLU A 286 -26.38 5.03 9.79
CA GLU A 286 -27.22 6.11 10.32
C GLU A 286 -26.70 7.51 9.95
N ILE A 287 -25.38 7.71 9.94
CA ILE A 287 -24.78 8.99 9.52
C ILE A 287 -25.10 9.25 8.05
N PHE A 288 -24.77 8.32 7.15
CA PHE A 288 -25.00 8.50 5.72
C PHE A 288 -26.49 8.61 5.35
N LYS A 289 -27.37 8.02 6.15
CA LYS A 289 -28.82 8.20 6.00
C LYS A 289 -29.27 9.62 6.34
N GLN A 290 -28.57 10.32 7.23
CA GLN A 290 -28.87 11.68 7.66
C GLN A 290 -28.20 12.73 6.77
N THR A 291 -26.98 12.47 6.29
CA THR A 291 -26.13 13.50 5.66
C THR A 291 -25.99 13.38 4.15
N SER A 292 -26.38 12.25 3.56
CA SER A 292 -26.29 12.01 2.13
C SER A 292 -27.64 11.61 1.55
N SER A 293 -27.78 11.72 0.23
CA SER A 293 -28.91 11.07 -0.43
C SER A 293 -28.75 9.54 -0.27
N ILE A 294 -29.84 8.83 0.01
CA ILE A 294 -29.84 7.36 0.16
C ILE A 294 -29.30 6.64 -1.11
N ASP A 295 -29.21 7.36 -2.23
CA ASP A 295 -28.70 6.90 -3.52
C ASP A 295 -27.23 7.32 -3.78
N ASP A 296 -26.35 7.32 -2.77
CA ASP A 296 -24.89 7.50 -2.93
C ASP A 296 -24.13 6.14 -2.96
N LEU A 297 -23.03 6.06 -3.71
CA LEU A 297 -22.10 4.92 -3.76
C LEU A 297 -21.57 4.53 -2.38
N ASN A 298 -21.35 5.50 -1.48
CA ASN A 298 -20.96 5.23 -0.09
C ASN A 298 -22.01 4.36 0.64
N MET A 299 -23.30 4.63 0.40
CA MET A 299 -24.39 3.83 0.96
C MET A 299 -24.41 2.42 0.37
N ALA A 300 -24.10 2.29 -0.93
CA ALA A 300 -23.97 0.97 -1.56
C ALA A 300 -22.84 0.14 -0.93
N GLU A 301 -21.70 0.76 -0.61
CA GLU A 301 -20.59 0.10 0.06
C GLU A 301 -20.96 -0.38 1.47
N ILE A 302 -21.62 0.46 2.27
CA ILE A 302 -22.08 0.08 3.61
C ILE A 302 -23.05 -1.12 3.53
N TYR A 303 -23.94 -1.13 2.53
CA TYR A 303 -24.81 -2.28 2.30
C TYR A 303 -24.03 -3.56 1.96
N LEU A 304 -22.99 -3.47 1.12
CA LEU A 304 -22.13 -4.61 0.80
C LEU A 304 -21.38 -5.12 2.04
N ASN A 305 -20.81 -4.23 2.84
CA ASN A 305 -20.11 -4.61 4.08
C ASN A 305 -21.08 -5.24 5.10
N LEU A 306 -22.29 -4.72 5.22
CA LEU A 306 -23.35 -5.35 6.01
C LEU A 306 -23.71 -6.73 5.46
N ALA A 307 -23.73 -6.92 4.14
CA ALA A 307 -23.99 -8.21 3.53
C ALA A 307 -22.87 -9.21 3.85
N THR A 308 -21.60 -8.83 3.70
CA THR A 308 -20.43 -9.64 4.06
C THR A 308 -20.51 -10.13 5.50
N VAL A 309 -20.77 -9.22 6.44
CA VAL A 309 -20.94 -9.58 7.86
C VAL A 309 -22.11 -10.54 8.06
N ASN A 310 -23.24 -10.36 7.35
CA ASN A 310 -24.37 -11.28 7.44
C ASN A 310 -24.07 -12.65 6.82
N SER A 311 -23.25 -12.71 5.77
CA SER A 311 -22.79 -13.96 5.16
C SER A 311 -21.98 -14.79 6.16
N HIS A 312 -21.01 -14.16 6.84
CA HIS A 312 -20.18 -14.84 7.83
C HIS A 312 -20.95 -15.40 9.05
N ILE A 313 -22.06 -14.76 9.44
CA ILE A 313 -22.93 -15.25 10.53
C ILE A 313 -24.06 -16.17 10.02
N ALA A 314 -23.87 -16.80 8.86
CA ALA A 314 -24.79 -17.75 8.22
C ALA A 314 -26.19 -17.18 7.92
N LYS A 315 -26.31 -15.88 7.67
CA LYS A 315 -27.56 -15.19 7.30
C LYS A 315 -27.58 -14.81 5.83
N ALA A 316 -27.37 -15.78 4.95
CA ALA A 316 -27.27 -15.59 3.50
C ALA A 316 -28.50 -14.89 2.87
N LYS A 317 -29.73 -15.18 3.32
CA LYS A 317 -30.94 -14.46 2.84
C LYS A 317 -30.88 -12.96 3.12
N THR A 318 -30.34 -12.57 4.27
CA THR A 318 -30.16 -11.16 4.66
C THR A 318 -29.04 -10.52 3.86
N ALA A 319 -27.95 -11.24 3.60
CA ALA A 319 -26.86 -10.79 2.73
C ALA A 319 -27.38 -10.43 1.33
N VAL A 320 -28.11 -11.34 0.67
CA VAL A 320 -28.75 -11.09 -0.64
C VAL A 320 -29.64 -9.85 -0.63
N LYS A 321 -30.38 -9.60 0.46
CA LYS A 321 -31.23 -8.42 0.57
C LYS A 321 -30.41 -7.12 0.55
N TYR A 322 -29.28 -7.08 1.26
CA TYR A 322 -28.41 -5.91 1.29
C TYR A 322 -27.63 -5.75 -0.04
N GLU A 323 -27.09 -6.82 -0.59
CA GLU A 323 -26.40 -6.78 -1.89
C GLU A 323 -27.31 -6.27 -3.01
N LYS A 324 -28.59 -6.68 -3.03
CA LYS A 324 -29.56 -6.16 -4.01
C LYS A 324 -29.87 -4.68 -3.83
N LYS A 325 -29.84 -4.17 -2.58
CA LYS A 325 -29.98 -2.72 -2.33
C LYS A 325 -28.76 -1.96 -2.86
N ALA A 326 -27.56 -2.45 -2.56
CA ALA A 326 -26.32 -1.88 -3.09
C ALA A 326 -26.31 -1.88 -4.63
N LEU A 327 -26.65 -3.01 -5.25
CA LEU A 327 -26.73 -3.14 -6.69
C LEU A 327 -27.72 -2.15 -7.31
N LYS A 328 -28.89 -1.94 -6.68
CA LYS A 328 -29.88 -0.96 -7.17
C LYS A 328 -29.33 0.46 -7.18
N ILE A 329 -28.57 0.85 -6.16
CA ILE A 329 -27.92 2.16 -6.08
C ILE A 329 -26.85 2.26 -7.17
N GLN A 330 -25.96 1.26 -7.26
CA GLN A 330 -24.87 1.24 -8.24
C GLN A 330 -25.39 1.30 -9.69
N LEU A 331 -26.46 0.58 -10.04
CA LEU A 331 -27.04 0.62 -11.39
C LEU A 331 -27.68 1.97 -11.76
N LYS A 332 -28.01 2.82 -10.79
CA LYS A 332 -28.50 4.18 -11.07
C LYS A 332 -27.36 5.15 -11.40
N ILE A 333 -26.18 4.91 -10.86
CA ILE A 333 -25.06 5.87 -10.84
C ILE A 333 -23.96 5.46 -11.83
N LEU A 334 -23.68 4.15 -11.90
CA LEU A 334 -22.56 3.60 -12.66
C LEU A 334 -23.00 3.12 -14.04
N PRO A 335 -22.12 3.21 -15.06
CA PRO A 335 -22.33 2.53 -16.33
C PRO A 335 -22.54 1.02 -16.16
N ASP A 336 -23.34 0.41 -17.04
CA ASP A 336 -23.72 -1.02 -16.96
C ASP A 336 -22.54 -2.01 -16.97
N ASN A 337 -21.37 -1.57 -17.45
CA ASN A 337 -20.13 -2.34 -17.52
C ASN A 337 -19.07 -1.92 -16.47
N HIS A 338 -19.43 -1.12 -15.47
CA HIS A 338 -18.46 -0.69 -14.46
C HIS A 338 -17.96 -1.87 -13.61
N LEU A 339 -16.64 -1.97 -13.35
CA LEU A 339 -16.03 -3.07 -12.60
C LEU A 339 -16.63 -3.27 -11.20
N THR A 340 -17.02 -2.21 -10.51
CA THR A 340 -17.74 -2.29 -9.22
C THR A 340 -19.02 -3.15 -9.29
N LEU A 341 -19.73 -3.14 -10.43
CA LEU A 341 -20.89 -4.01 -10.62
C LEU A 341 -20.48 -5.48 -10.70
N ALA A 342 -19.31 -5.80 -11.25
CA ALA A 342 -18.79 -7.17 -11.31
C ALA A 342 -18.57 -7.73 -9.90
N THR A 343 -17.96 -6.95 -9.01
CA THR A 343 -17.75 -7.29 -7.59
C THR A 343 -19.08 -7.55 -6.88
N THR A 344 -20.06 -6.66 -7.06
CA THR A 344 -21.40 -6.83 -6.47
C THR A 344 -22.13 -8.06 -7.03
N TYR A 345 -22.06 -8.31 -8.34
CA TYR A 345 -22.63 -9.50 -8.94
C TYR A 345 -21.96 -10.79 -8.41
N ASN A 346 -20.65 -10.78 -8.19
CA ASN A 346 -19.92 -11.91 -7.64
C ASN A 346 -20.37 -12.22 -6.20
N ASN A 347 -20.52 -11.18 -5.38
CA ASN A 347 -21.02 -11.34 -4.00
C ASN A 347 -22.45 -11.91 -3.98
N ILE A 348 -23.33 -11.41 -4.84
CA ILE A 348 -24.69 -11.96 -5.01
C ILE A 348 -24.64 -13.42 -5.46
N ALA A 349 -23.73 -13.78 -6.36
CA ALA A 349 -23.55 -15.15 -6.82
C ALA A 349 -23.11 -16.08 -5.68
N ASN A 350 -22.10 -15.69 -4.90
CA ASN A 350 -21.64 -16.40 -3.70
C ASN A 350 -22.79 -16.60 -2.70
N SER A 351 -23.54 -15.54 -2.41
CA SER A 351 -24.68 -15.59 -1.50
C SER A 351 -25.80 -16.52 -2.01
N TYR A 352 -26.09 -16.53 -3.32
CA TYR A 352 -27.04 -17.49 -3.90
C TYR A 352 -26.52 -18.93 -3.89
N ASP A 353 -25.23 -19.12 -4.10
CA ASP A 353 -24.60 -20.43 -4.05
C ASP A 353 -24.69 -21.06 -2.66
N SER A 354 -24.43 -20.25 -1.62
CA SER A 354 -24.62 -20.65 -0.21
C SER A 354 -26.07 -21.00 0.15
N LEU A 355 -27.04 -20.44 -0.57
CA LEU A 355 -28.47 -20.77 -0.46
C LEU A 355 -28.87 -21.98 -1.31
N ASN A 356 -27.91 -22.69 -1.90
CA ASN A 356 -28.11 -23.80 -2.82
C ASN A 356 -28.92 -23.43 -4.09
N LYS A 357 -28.93 -22.15 -4.48
CA LYS A 357 -29.59 -21.65 -5.70
C LYS A 357 -28.61 -21.58 -6.86
N LYS A 358 -28.07 -22.75 -7.22
CA LYS A 358 -26.93 -22.91 -8.16
C LYS A 358 -27.13 -22.24 -9.52
N LEU A 359 -28.30 -22.39 -10.14
CA LEU A 359 -28.62 -21.74 -11.43
C LEU A 359 -28.62 -20.21 -11.34
N THR A 360 -29.14 -19.66 -10.25
CA THR A 360 -29.15 -18.22 -10.02
C THR A 360 -27.72 -17.71 -9.77
N ALA A 361 -26.92 -18.45 -9.01
CA ALA A 361 -25.51 -18.12 -8.79
C ALA A 361 -24.74 -18.06 -10.13
N LEU A 362 -24.87 -19.08 -10.98
CA LEU A 362 -24.25 -19.10 -12.32
C LEU A 362 -24.68 -17.92 -13.20
N LYS A 363 -25.96 -17.50 -13.13
CA LYS A 363 -26.43 -16.31 -13.85
C LYS A 363 -25.68 -15.05 -13.43
N TYR A 364 -25.42 -14.88 -12.14
CA TYR A 364 -24.69 -13.73 -11.62
C TYR A 364 -23.18 -13.83 -11.88
N TYR A 365 -22.55 -14.99 -11.71
CA TYR A 365 -21.14 -15.17 -12.10
C TYR A 365 -20.90 -14.90 -13.59
N LYS A 366 -21.83 -15.28 -14.47
CA LYS A 366 -21.73 -14.94 -15.90
C LYS A 366 -21.79 -13.43 -16.15
N LYS A 367 -22.54 -12.68 -15.34
CA LYS A 367 -22.56 -11.19 -15.41
C LYS A 367 -21.23 -10.60 -14.94
N THR A 368 -20.69 -11.09 -13.81
CA THR A 368 -19.36 -10.74 -13.32
C THR A 368 -18.31 -10.96 -14.41
N LEU A 369 -18.23 -12.19 -14.93
CA LEU A 369 -17.25 -12.59 -15.93
C LEU A 369 -17.34 -11.74 -17.21
N LYS A 370 -18.56 -11.38 -17.65
CA LYS A 370 -18.75 -10.53 -18.84
C LYS A 370 -18.08 -9.15 -18.65
N ILE A 371 -18.23 -8.55 -17.48
CA ILE A 371 -17.64 -7.24 -17.17
C ILE A 371 -16.12 -7.38 -17.01
N GLU A 372 -15.66 -8.38 -16.26
CA GLU A 372 -14.23 -8.62 -16.04
C GLU A 372 -13.49 -8.84 -17.36
N LEU A 373 -14.03 -9.64 -18.29
CA LEU A 373 -13.42 -9.87 -19.61
C LEU A 373 -13.36 -8.62 -20.51
N GLN A 374 -14.19 -7.61 -20.24
CA GLN A 374 -14.18 -6.36 -21.00
C GLN A 374 -13.11 -5.38 -20.49
N HIS A 375 -12.72 -5.46 -19.22
CA HIS A 375 -11.94 -4.42 -18.55
C HIS A 375 -10.62 -4.91 -17.94
N LEU A 376 -10.47 -6.20 -17.70
CA LEU A 376 -9.28 -6.77 -17.05
C LEU A 376 -8.39 -7.47 -18.07
N PRO A 377 -7.05 -7.44 -17.87
CA PRO A 377 -6.15 -8.22 -18.70
C PRO A 377 -6.42 -9.73 -18.55
N PRO A 378 -6.13 -10.56 -19.57
CA PRO A 378 -6.49 -11.98 -19.56
C PRO A 378 -5.93 -12.81 -18.39
N ASN A 379 -4.84 -12.34 -17.77
CA ASN A 379 -4.18 -12.97 -16.62
C ASN A 379 -4.56 -12.35 -15.27
N HIS A 380 -5.60 -11.51 -15.20
CA HIS A 380 -5.99 -10.86 -13.95
C HIS A 380 -6.50 -11.88 -12.90
N PRO A 381 -6.09 -11.78 -11.63
CA PRO A 381 -6.50 -12.71 -10.56
C PRO A 381 -8.03 -12.86 -10.41
N ASP A 382 -8.79 -11.77 -10.58
CA ASP A 382 -10.25 -11.79 -10.45
C ASP A 382 -10.94 -12.73 -11.45
N LEU A 383 -10.43 -12.81 -12.69
CA LEU A 383 -10.93 -13.77 -13.68
C LEU A 383 -10.75 -15.21 -13.18
N ALA A 384 -9.62 -15.52 -12.54
CA ALA A 384 -9.37 -16.83 -11.97
C ALA A 384 -10.30 -17.15 -10.81
N VAL A 385 -10.63 -16.16 -9.97
CA VAL A 385 -11.60 -16.30 -8.88
C VAL A 385 -12.98 -16.63 -9.44
N THR A 386 -13.48 -15.84 -10.41
CA THR A 386 -14.79 -16.04 -11.01
C THR A 386 -14.90 -17.39 -11.70
N TYR A 387 -13.88 -17.80 -12.48
CA TYR A 387 -13.84 -19.13 -13.10
C TYR A 387 -13.84 -20.26 -12.08
N ASN A 388 -13.05 -20.14 -11.01
CA ASN A 388 -13.00 -21.17 -9.97
C ASN A 388 -14.36 -21.29 -9.23
N ASN A 389 -15.02 -20.16 -8.95
CA ASN A 389 -16.33 -20.16 -8.31
C ASN A 389 -17.38 -20.82 -9.20
N MET A 390 -17.41 -20.50 -10.50
CA MET A 390 -18.28 -21.18 -11.46
C MET A 390 -18.00 -22.68 -11.54
N ALA A 391 -16.72 -23.08 -11.55
CA ALA A 391 -16.34 -24.49 -11.55
C ALA A 391 -16.88 -25.22 -10.31
N SER A 392 -16.75 -24.62 -9.12
CA SER A 392 -17.29 -25.18 -7.87
C SER A 392 -18.80 -25.40 -7.96
N VAL A 393 -19.55 -24.44 -8.50
CA VAL A 393 -20.99 -24.58 -8.70
C VAL A 393 -21.33 -25.74 -9.64
N TYR A 394 -20.57 -25.91 -10.73
CA TYR A 394 -20.78 -27.03 -11.65
C TYR A 394 -20.41 -28.39 -11.04
N VAL A 395 -19.40 -28.45 -10.16
CA VAL A 395 -19.09 -29.66 -9.38
C VAL A 395 -20.29 -30.04 -8.51
N ASP A 396 -20.86 -29.08 -7.79
CA ASP A 396 -22.02 -29.30 -6.91
C ASP A 396 -23.27 -29.72 -7.69
N MET A 397 -23.38 -29.32 -8.96
CA MET A 397 -24.43 -29.74 -9.89
C MET A 397 -24.11 -31.06 -10.63
N HIS A 398 -22.99 -31.73 -10.32
CA HIS A 398 -22.50 -32.93 -11.02
C HIS A 398 -22.23 -32.73 -12.52
N ASN A 399 -22.05 -31.49 -12.98
CA ASN A 399 -21.71 -31.17 -14.36
C ASN A 399 -20.19 -31.05 -14.53
N TYR A 400 -19.53 -32.21 -14.56
CA TYR A 400 -18.08 -32.31 -14.54
C TYR A 400 -17.38 -31.77 -15.79
N GLN A 401 -18.08 -31.70 -16.93
CA GLN A 401 -17.53 -31.15 -18.17
C GLN A 401 -17.25 -29.65 -18.03
N TYR A 402 -18.26 -28.87 -17.65
CA TYR A 402 -18.08 -27.42 -17.44
C TYR A 402 -17.20 -27.13 -16.22
N ALA A 403 -17.30 -27.91 -15.15
CA ALA A 403 -16.42 -27.77 -13.99
C ALA A 403 -14.94 -27.87 -14.39
N ARG A 404 -14.60 -28.86 -15.24
CA ARG A 404 -13.24 -29.04 -15.75
C ARG A 404 -12.79 -27.88 -16.64
N GLU A 405 -13.64 -27.42 -17.55
CA GLU A 405 -13.34 -26.29 -18.42
C GLU A 405 -12.99 -25.04 -17.62
N TYR A 406 -13.85 -24.65 -16.67
CA TYR A 406 -13.65 -23.43 -15.88
C TYR A 406 -12.50 -23.54 -14.88
N SER A 407 -12.28 -24.72 -14.29
CA SER A 407 -11.13 -24.96 -13.40
C SER A 407 -9.80 -24.83 -14.14
N ASN A 408 -9.73 -25.30 -15.39
CA ASN A 408 -8.53 -25.17 -16.22
C ASN A 408 -8.22 -23.71 -16.53
N LYS A 409 -9.22 -22.90 -16.92
CA LYS A 409 -9.03 -21.46 -17.15
C LYS A 409 -8.51 -20.74 -15.90
N ALA A 410 -9.09 -21.03 -14.72
CA ALA A 410 -8.60 -20.48 -13.46
C ALA A 410 -7.15 -20.91 -13.16
N LEU A 411 -6.81 -22.18 -13.42
CA LEU A 411 -5.48 -22.73 -13.18
C LEU A 411 -4.42 -22.11 -14.09
N GLU A 412 -4.72 -21.89 -15.36
CA GLU A 412 -3.81 -21.26 -16.32
C GLU A 412 -3.42 -19.85 -15.87
N ILE A 413 -4.40 -19.04 -15.48
CA ILE A 413 -4.17 -17.68 -14.96
C ILE A 413 -3.32 -17.73 -13.68
N ARG A 414 -3.68 -18.60 -12.72
CA ARG A 414 -2.96 -18.71 -11.43
C ARG A 414 -1.53 -19.21 -11.60
N LYS A 415 -1.23 -20.06 -12.59
CA LYS A 415 0.14 -20.52 -12.87
C LYS A 415 1.05 -19.43 -13.40
N GLN A 416 0.50 -18.44 -14.09
CA GLN A 416 1.26 -17.32 -14.64
C GLN A 416 1.54 -16.25 -13.58
N THR A 417 0.70 -16.15 -12.55
CA THR A 417 0.74 -15.05 -11.58
C THR A 417 1.19 -15.44 -10.18
N LEU A 418 1.11 -16.72 -9.80
CA LEU A 418 1.36 -17.16 -8.43
C LEU A 418 2.52 -18.17 -8.34
N PRO A 419 3.31 -18.13 -7.25
CA PRO A 419 4.31 -19.15 -6.97
C PRO A 419 3.67 -20.54 -6.91
N SER A 420 4.44 -21.57 -7.32
CA SER A 420 3.95 -22.94 -7.43
C SER A 420 3.34 -23.57 -6.17
N TRP A 421 3.57 -22.96 -4.99
CA TRP A 421 3.08 -23.37 -3.68
C TRP A 421 1.85 -22.59 -3.19
N HIS A 422 1.35 -21.61 -3.95
CA HIS A 422 0.25 -20.75 -3.49
C HIS A 422 -1.06 -21.54 -3.28
N PRO A 423 -1.80 -21.33 -2.16
CA PRO A 423 -3.03 -22.07 -1.85
C PRO A 423 -4.10 -22.04 -2.95
N ASP A 424 -4.18 -20.95 -3.70
CA ASP A 424 -5.14 -20.82 -4.80
C ASP A 424 -4.91 -21.78 -5.95
N LEU A 425 -3.67 -22.21 -6.20
CA LEU A 425 -3.41 -23.29 -7.16
C LEU A 425 -4.08 -24.59 -6.70
N ALA A 426 -4.01 -24.90 -5.40
CA ALA A 426 -4.65 -26.09 -4.83
C ALA A 426 -6.19 -26.04 -4.94
N ASN A 427 -6.79 -24.85 -4.75
CA ASN A 427 -8.23 -24.65 -4.93
C ASN A 427 -8.69 -24.94 -6.36
N SER A 428 -7.93 -24.51 -7.37
CA SER A 428 -8.24 -24.82 -8.78
C SER A 428 -8.13 -26.32 -9.08
N TYR A 429 -7.16 -27.01 -8.47
CA TYR A 429 -7.06 -28.47 -8.60
C TYR A 429 -8.19 -29.23 -7.92
N ARG A 430 -8.71 -28.73 -6.78
CA ARG A 430 -9.82 -29.36 -6.05
C ARG A 430 -11.10 -29.40 -6.88
N SER A 431 -11.33 -28.40 -7.72
CA SER A 431 -12.52 -28.29 -8.57
C SER A 431 -12.50 -29.25 -9.79
N LEU A 432 -11.42 -30.02 -9.98
CA LEU A 432 -11.31 -31.03 -11.05
C LEU A 432 -11.88 -32.41 -10.60
N PRO A 433 -12.56 -33.18 -11.49
CA PRO A 433 -13.15 -34.48 -11.13
C PRO A 433 -12.11 -35.61 -10.84
N LYS A 434 -12.54 -36.64 -10.08
CA LYS A 434 -11.89 -37.90 -9.57
C LYS A 434 -10.44 -38.26 -9.95
N GLN A 435 -9.94 -38.00 -11.16
CA GLN A 435 -8.51 -38.11 -11.49
C GLN A 435 -7.64 -37.05 -10.76
N ALA A 436 -8.27 -35.99 -10.25
CA ALA A 436 -7.63 -34.91 -9.52
C ALA A 436 -7.07 -35.30 -8.15
N ILE A 437 -7.52 -36.39 -7.52
CA ILE A 437 -6.94 -36.87 -6.24
C ILE A 437 -5.44 -37.19 -6.43
N LYS A 438 -5.05 -37.71 -7.60
CA LYS A 438 -3.65 -38.00 -7.95
C LYS A 438 -2.82 -36.73 -8.11
N TRP A 439 -3.37 -35.69 -8.74
CA TRP A 439 -2.71 -34.41 -8.96
C TRP A 439 -2.68 -33.52 -7.71
N TYR A 440 -3.76 -33.52 -6.93
CA TYR A 440 -3.85 -32.88 -5.62
C TYR A 440 -2.84 -33.49 -4.63
N LYS A 441 -2.73 -34.83 -4.59
CA LYS A 441 -1.67 -35.52 -3.85
C LYS A 441 -0.28 -35.07 -4.33
N LYS A 442 -0.03 -35.04 -5.65
CA LYS A 442 1.26 -34.59 -6.22
C LYS A 442 1.59 -33.12 -5.87
N ALA A 443 0.59 -32.22 -5.88
CA ALA A 443 0.74 -30.82 -5.52
C ALA A 443 1.02 -30.65 -4.01
N ILE A 444 0.32 -31.38 -3.15
CA ILE A 444 0.61 -31.42 -1.70
C ILE A 444 2.00 -31.97 -1.43
N THR A 445 2.42 -33.05 -2.09
CA THR A 445 3.77 -33.61 -1.91
C THR A 445 4.85 -32.59 -2.28
N LYS A 446 4.64 -31.85 -3.39
CA LYS A 446 5.55 -30.78 -3.82
C LYS A 446 5.56 -29.59 -2.85
N TYR A 447 4.41 -29.23 -2.29
CA TYR A 447 4.27 -28.19 -1.25
C TYR A 447 4.98 -28.58 0.05
N LEU A 448 4.77 -29.79 0.56
CA LEU A 448 5.43 -30.30 1.77
C LEU A 448 6.96 -30.41 1.59
N SER A 449 7.44 -30.75 0.38
CA SER A 449 8.88 -30.74 0.08
C SER A 449 9.50 -29.35 0.00
N ALA A 450 8.70 -28.29 -0.20
CA ALA A 450 9.18 -26.92 -0.37
C ALA A 450 9.37 -26.15 0.96
N LYS A 451 9.13 -26.78 2.12
CA LYS A 451 9.23 -26.18 3.47
C LYS A 451 8.67 -24.74 3.58
N PRO A 452 7.39 -24.49 3.22
CA PRO A 452 6.78 -23.17 3.34
C PRO A 452 6.59 -22.76 4.82
N PRO A 453 6.51 -21.45 5.12
CA PRO A 453 6.40 -20.97 6.49
C PRO A 453 5.10 -21.49 7.16
N PRO A 454 5.15 -21.84 8.46
CA PRO A 454 4.01 -22.44 9.14
C PRO A 454 2.99 -21.35 9.49
N SER A 455 1.83 -21.35 8.82
CA SER A 455 0.64 -20.72 9.39
C SER A 455 -0.16 -21.78 10.16
N ILE A 456 -0.28 -21.55 11.47
CA ILE A 456 -0.75 -22.51 12.48
C ILE A 456 -2.21 -22.97 12.30
N ASN A 457 -3.02 -22.35 11.43
CA ASN A 457 -4.42 -22.75 11.22
C ASN A 457 -4.71 -23.52 9.92
N LEU A 458 -3.76 -23.57 8.97
CA LEU A 458 -4.02 -24.15 7.64
C LEU A 458 -3.69 -25.63 7.58
N ALA A 459 -2.60 -26.06 8.24
CA ALA A 459 -2.18 -27.46 8.31
C ALA A 459 -3.21 -28.32 9.06
N ASP A 460 -3.76 -27.82 10.17
CA ASP A 460 -4.79 -28.52 10.95
C ASP A 460 -6.13 -28.63 10.19
N SER A 461 -6.49 -27.59 9.44
CA SER A 461 -7.68 -27.60 8.58
C SER A 461 -7.57 -28.66 7.47
N TYR A 462 -6.39 -28.80 6.86
CA TYR A 462 -6.14 -29.80 5.82
C TYR A 462 -5.92 -31.23 6.39
N PHE A 463 -5.34 -31.36 7.59
CA PHE A 463 -5.19 -32.64 8.30
C PHE A 463 -6.56 -33.21 8.71
N TYR A 464 -7.46 -32.37 9.25
CA TYR A 464 -8.83 -32.78 9.59
C TYR A 464 -9.66 -33.12 8.33
N LEU A 465 -9.51 -32.37 7.24
CA LEU A 465 -10.18 -32.68 5.95
C LEU A 465 -9.66 -33.98 5.33
N GLY A 466 -8.35 -34.27 5.42
CA GLY A 466 -7.78 -35.54 4.98
C GLY A 466 -8.33 -36.76 5.75
N LYS A 467 -8.54 -36.61 7.06
CA LYS A 467 -9.10 -37.65 7.95
C LYS A 467 -10.58 -37.94 7.66
N ILE A 468 -11.35 -36.92 7.28
CA ILE A 468 -12.78 -37.05 6.90
C ILE A 468 -12.94 -37.78 5.56
N PHE A 469 -12.03 -37.56 4.60
CA PHE A 469 -12.07 -38.22 3.29
C PHE A 469 -11.59 -39.69 3.31
N LEU A 470 -10.64 -40.04 4.19
CA LEU A 470 -10.21 -41.44 4.38
C LEU A 470 -11.28 -42.34 5.01
N ARG A 471 -12.26 -41.78 5.73
CA ARG A 471 -13.39 -42.54 6.32
C ARG A 471 -14.55 -42.83 5.35
N LYS A 472 -14.53 -42.29 4.13
CA LYS A 472 -15.63 -42.44 3.13
C LYS A 472 -15.25 -43.21 1.87
N LEU A 473 -14.08 -43.84 1.82
CA LEU A 473 -13.80 -44.83 0.78
C LEU A 473 -14.44 -46.17 1.21
N PRO A 474 -15.19 -46.86 0.33
CA PRO A 474 -15.54 -48.24 0.61
C PRO A 474 -14.24 -49.01 0.82
N LYS A 475 -14.18 -49.85 1.86
CA LYS A 475 -13.06 -50.79 2.00
C LYS A 475 -13.02 -51.62 0.72
N PRO A 476 -11.83 -51.87 0.14
CA PRO A 476 -11.73 -52.78 -0.98
C PRO A 476 -12.24 -54.15 -0.50
N ASP A 477 -13.22 -54.69 -1.21
CA ASP A 477 -13.69 -56.06 -1.01
C ASP A 477 -12.49 -57.00 -1.18
N GLY A 478 -12.31 -57.89 -0.20
CA GLY A 478 -11.38 -59.03 -0.29
C GLY A 478 -12.02 -60.18 -1.04
#